data_AF-A0A835YJM7-F1
#
_entry.id   AF-A0A835YJM7-F1
#
_cell.length_a   1.000
_cell.length_b   1.000
_cell.length_c   1.000
_cell.angle_alpha   90.00
_cell.angle_beta   90.00
_cell.angle_gamma   90.00
#
_symmetry.space_group_name_H-M   'P 1'
#
loop_
_entity.id
_entity.type
_entity.pdbx_description
1 polymer ?
#
loop_
_entity_poly.entity_id
_entity_poly.type
_entity_poly.pdbx_seq_one_letter_code
_entity_poly.pdbx_strand_id
1 'polypeptide(L)' 'MPYRLNGQFILEGISGGFFYTLGGLGIILIDLSRDKNKSVLFRNFYMMLGIAITVLSYVVCQIFIRIKMPSYMR' A
#
# COMPACT_ATOMS: atom_id res chain seq x y z
N MET A 1 -22.29 -5.94 9.73
CA MET A 1 -22.78 -4.77 10.48
C MET A 1 -22.14 -3.56 9.84
N PRO A 2 -22.81 -2.92 8.88
CA PRO A 2 -22.27 -1.68 8.33
C PRO A 2 -22.24 -0.64 9.47
N TYR A 3 -21.48 0.46 9.34
CA TYR A 3 -21.44 1.58 10.30
C TYR A 3 -20.80 1.35 11.70
N ARG A 4 -20.36 0.14 12.08
CA ARG A 4 -19.60 -0.07 13.34
C ARG A 4 -18.09 -0.02 13.09
N LEU A 5 -17.41 0.99 13.61
CA LEU A 5 -15.94 1.15 13.50
C LEU A 5 -15.17 0.01 14.17
N ASN A 6 -15.62 -0.39 15.37
CA ASN A 6 -15.02 -1.48 16.15
C ASN A 6 -15.49 -2.88 15.72
N GLY A 7 -16.37 -2.97 14.72
CA GLY A 7 -16.66 -4.23 14.05
C GLY A 7 -15.59 -4.45 12.98
N GLN A 8 -14.78 -5.49 13.14
CA GLN A 8 -13.78 -5.85 12.14
C GLN A 8 -13.96 -7.31 11.78
N PHE A 9 -14.21 -7.56 10.50
CA PHE A 9 -14.16 -8.92 9.99
C PHE A 9 -12.70 -9.37 9.87
N ILE A 10 -12.45 -10.66 10.11
CA ILE A 10 -11.10 -11.25 9.99
C ILE A 10 -10.50 -10.96 8.61
N LEU A 11 -11.30 -11.10 7.55
CA LEU A 11 -10.88 -10.82 6.18
C LEU A 11 -10.52 -9.34 5.96
N GLU A 12 -11.20 -8.41 6.63
CA GLU A 12 -10.86 -6.98 6.57
C GLU A 12 -9.52 -6.69 7.24
N GLY A 13 -9.23 -7.34 8.37
CA GLY A 13 -7.93 -7.23 9.03
C GLY A 13 -6.80 -7.81 8.21
N ILE A 14 -6.99 -9.00 7.63
CA ILE A 14 -5.98 -9.66 6.80
C ILE A 14 -5.72 -8.86 5.51
N SER A 15 -6.77 -8.43 4.82
CA SER A 15 -6.64 -7.62 3.60
C SER A 15 -5.97 -6.28 3.87
N GLY A 16 -6.41 -5.55 4.91
CA GLY A 16 -5.77 -4.31 5.33
C GLY A 16 -4.29 -4.50 5.68
N GLY A 17 -3.98 -5.52 6.50
CA GLY A 17 -2.61 -5.88 6.88
C GLY A 17 -1.71 -6.16 5.68
N PHE A 18 -2.22 -6.91 4.69
CA PHE A 18 -1.49 -7.20 3.45
C PHE A 18 -1.16 -5.93 2.66
N PHE A 19 -2.12 -5.01 2.48
CA PHE A 19 -1.86 -3.77 1.75
C PHE A 19 -0.92 -2.83 2.50
N TYR A 20 -0.94 -2.81 3.84
CA TYR A 20 0.01 -2.03 4.64
C TYR A 20 1.45 -2.53 4.48
N THR A 21 1.67 -3.85 4.55
CA THR A 21 3.00 -4.43 4.37
C THR A 21 3.50 -4.28 2.94
N LEU A 22 2.60 -4.41 1.95
CA LEU A 22 2.91 -4.18 0.54
C LEU A 22 3.31 -2.73 0.26
N GLY A 23 2.68 -1.75 0.91
CA GLY A 23 3.09 -0.34 0.84
C GLY A 23 4.50 -0.10 1.41
N GLY A 24 4.81 -0.72 2.56
CA GLY A 24 6.16 -0.68 3.15
C GLY A 24 7.23 -1.36 2.28
N LEU A 25 6.89 -2.51 1.67
CA LEU A 25 7.75 -3.17 0.68
C LEU A 25 8.05 -2.26 -0.52
N GLY A 26 7.07 -1.49 -1.00
CA GLY A 26 7.27 -0.52 -2.06
C GLY A 26 8.35 0.52 -1.73
N ILE A 27 8.38 1.01 -0.49
CA ILE A 27 9.40 1.96 -0.02
C ILE A 27 10.78 1.30 0.05
N ILE A 28 10.87 0.05 0.53
CA ILE A 28 12.13 -0.71 0.55
C ILE A 28 12.67 -0.94 -0.87
N LEU A 29 11.79 -1.21 -1.85
CA LEU A 29 12.19 -1.36 -3.25
C LEU A 29 12.73 -0.05 -3.84
N ILE A 30 12.16 1.10 -3.47
CA ILE A 30 12.68 2.41 -3.85
C ILE A 30 14.08 2.61 -3.25
N ASP A 31 14.30 2.23 -1.99
CA ASP A 31 15.61 2.35 -1.36
C ASP A 31 16.65 1.44 -2.03
N LEU A 32 16.28 0.20 -2.37
CA LEU A 32 17.13 -0.74 -3.09
C LEU A 32 17.54 -0.22 -4.47
N SER A 33 16.70 0.60 -5.12
CA SER A 33 17.04 1.23 -6.40
C SER A 33 18.21 2.23 -6.28
N ARG A 34 18.50 2.75 -5.08
CA ARG A 34 19.57 3.74 -4.88
C ARG A 34 20.96 3.13 -4.86
N ASP A 35 21.07 1.80 -4.78
CA ASP A 35 22.35 1.10 -4.81
C ASP A 35 23.07 1.33 -6.15
N LYS A 36 24.30 1.85 -6.08
CA LYS A 36 25.13 2.20 -7.23
C LYS A 36 25.76 0.98 -7.89
N ASN A 37 25.77 -0.18 -7.24
CA ASN A 37 26.34 -1.42 -7.78
C ASN A 37 25.41 -2.17 -8.75
N LYS A 38 24.18 -1.67 -8.99
CA LYS A 38 23.21 -2.31 -9.90
C LYS A 38 23.26 -1.70 -11.29
N SER A 39 22.91 -2.51 -12.30
CA SER A 39 22.76 -2.00 -13.67
C SER A 39 21.64 -0.95 -13.73
N VAL A 40 21.79 0.01 -14.63
CA VAL A 40 20.86 1.16 -14.77
C VAL A 40 19.42 0.68 -15.03
N LEU A 41 19.26 -0.42 -15.77
CA LEU A 41 17.96 -1.02 -16.06
C LEU A 41 17.29 -1.58 -14.81
N PHE A 42 18.00 -2.38 -14.00
CA PHE A 42 17.44 -2.93 -12.76
C PHE A 42 17.09 -1.81 -11.76
N ARG A 43 17.94 -0.79 -11.66
CA ARG A 43 17.64 0.40 -10.85
C ARG A 43 16.34 1.06 -11.28
N ASN A 44 16.18 1.34 -12.58
CA ASN A 44 14.97 2.01 -13.08
C ASN A 44 13.72 1.14 -12.89
N PHE A 45 13.86 -0.18 -13.04
CA PHE A 45 12.78 -1.13 -12.77
C PHE A 45 12.34 -1.12 -11.31
N TYR A 46 13.26 -1.24 -10.34
CA TYR A 46 12.94 -1.20 -8.92
C TYR A 46 12.31 0.13 -8.50
N MET A 47 12.79 1.25 -9.06
CA MET A 47 12.24 2.57 -8.79
C MET A 47 10.79 2.69 -9.27
N MET A 48 10.51 2.31 -10.52
CA MET A 48 9.15 2.35 -11.09
C MET A 48 8.20 1.39 -10.36
N LEU A 49 8.66 0.17 -10.07
CA LEU A 49 7.87 -0.84 -9.38
C LEU A 49 7.55 -0.40 -7.93
N GLY A 50 8.54 0.11 -7.20
CA GLY A 50 8.35 0.58 -5.84
C GLY A 50 7.35 1.73 -5.75
N ILE A 51 7.46 2.73 -6.66
CA ILE A 51 6.49 3.83 -6.73
C ILE A 51 5.09 3.31 -7.04
N ALA A 52 4.94 2.42 -8.02
CA ALA A 52 3.64 1.86 -8.40
C ALA A 52 2.98 1.10 -7.25
N ILE A 53 3.74 0.26 -6.54
CA ILE A 53 3.27 -0.53 -5.39
C ILE A 53 2.86 0.36 -4.23
N THR A 54 3.66 1.38 -3.90
CA THR A 54 3.34 2.32 -2.80
C THR A 54 2.09 3.15 -3.11
N VAL A 55 1.95 3.67 -4.34
CA VAL A 55 0.76 4.42 -4.76
C VAL A 55 -0.48 3.52 -4.76
N LEU A 56 -0.37 2.30 -5.28
CA LEU A 56 -1.47 1.34 -5.28
C LEU A 56 -1.93 1.02 -3.85
N SER A 57 -0.99 0.71 -2.95
CA SER A 57 -1.29 0.46 -1.54
C SER A 57 -2.04 1.64 -0.91
N TYR A 58 -1.56 2.87 -1.12
CA TYR A 58 -2.21 4.07 -0.60
C TYR A 58 -3.65 4.24 -1.10
N VAL A 59 -3.89 4.09 -2.41
CA VAL A 59 -5.22 4.21 -3.00
C VAL A 59 -6.17 3.15 -2.45
N VAL A 60 -5.72 1.89 -2.36
CA VAL A 60 -6.53 0.80 -1.84
C VAL A 60 -6.87 1.03 -0.36
N CYS A 61 -5.91 1.46 0.46
CA CYS A 61 -6.16 1.79 1.86
C CYS A 61 -7.18 2.94 2.00
N GLN A 62 -7.09 3.98 1.16
CA GLN A 62 -8.08 5.06 1.14
C GLN A 62 -9.47 4.58 0.77
N ILE A 63 -9.59 3.71 -0.23
CA ILE A 63 -10.87 3.09 -0.61
C ILE A 63 -11.42 2.26 0.55
N PHE A 64 -10.57 1.50 1.22
CA PHE A 64 -10.96 0.67 2.36
C PHE A 64 -11.54 1.50 3.50
N ILE A 65 -10.91 2.63 3.82
CA ILE A 65 -11.38 3.59 4.81
C ILE A 65 -12.73 4.18 4.39
N ARG A 66 -12.90 4.57 3.11
CA ARG A 66 -14.17 5.10 2.58
C ARG A 66 -15.31 4.08 2.56
N ILE A 67 -15.02 2.80 2.32
CA ILE A 67 -16.02 1.73 2.42
C ILE A 67 -16.47 1.57 3.87
N LYS A 68 -15.53 1.58 4.82
CA LYS A 68 -15.85 1.45 6.25
C LYS A 68 -16.53 2.69 6.83
N MET A 69 -16.16 3.88 6.33
CA MET A 69 -16.68 5.19 6.73
C MET A 69 -17.04 6.02 5.48
N PRO A 70 -18.27 5.95 4.98
CA PRO A 70 -18.66 6.62 3.74
C PRO A 70 -18.63 8.15 3.83
N SER A 71 -18.67 8.74 5.03
CA SER A 71 -18.52 10.19 5.26
C SER A 71 -17.11 10.60 5.67
N TYR A 72 -16.12 9.73 5.45
CA TYR A 72 -14.72 10.07 5.71
C TYR A 72 -14.25 11.19 4.78
N MET A 73 -13.84 12.32 5.39
CA MET A 73 -13.31 13.51 4.70
C MET A 73 -14.29 14.14 3.68
N ARG A 74 -15.60 14.14 3.99
CA ARG A 74 -16.55 15.07 3.37
C ARG A 74 -16.42 16.46 3.97
#